data_AF-A0A1B7MIJ8-F1
#
_entry.id   AF-A0A1B7MIJ8-F1
#
_cell.length_a   1.000
_cell.length_b   1.000
_cell.length_c   1.000
_cell.angle_alpha   90.00
_cell.angle_beta   90.00
_cell.angle_gamma   90.00
#
_symmetry.space_group_name_H-M   'P 1'
#
loop_
_entity.id
_entity.type
_entity.pdbx_description
1 polymer ?
#
loop_
_entity_poly.entity_id
_entity_poly.type
_entity_poly.pdbx_seq_one_letter_code
_entity_poly.pdbx_strand_id
1 'polypeptide(L)'
;MPIPIPGTYRIRSLMFPNQMFDLIGGGVAPNTPVAGHHNNNDSQNMLWTVQVVDQPTGLGAGVVGSPDIALMTIQQRPNLGEYWILAANGQACALVNGDDNTPVILEDQVDGNCQGWIFCPV
;
A
#
# COMPACT_ATOMS: atom_id res chain seq x y z
N MET A 1 5.70 16.38 1.21
CA MET A 1 6.36 15.86 2.40
C MET A 1 7.59 15.09 1.97
N PRO A 2 8.71 15.11 2.74
CA PRO A 2 9.69 14.02 2.67
C PRO A 2 9.01 12.69 3.08
N ILE A 3 9.72 11.57 3.03
CA ILE A 3 9.23 10.21 3.36
C ILE A 3 8.18 10.23 4.51
N PRO A 4 7.04 9.50 4.40
CA PRO A 4 6.02 9.51 5.44
C PRO A 4 6.62 9.16 6.80
N ILE A 5 6.30 9.96 7.82
CA ILE A 5 6.73 9.68 9.19
C ILE A 5 6.05 8.40 9.71
N PRO A 6 6.63 7.68 10.67
CA PRO A 6 5.92 6.60 11.34
C PRO A 6 4.58 7.06 11.93
N GLY A 7 3.53 6.26 11.76
CA GLY A 7 2.18 6.61 12.18
C GLY A 7 1.10 5.75 11.54
N THR A 8 -0.16 6.08 11.83
CA THR A 8 -1.31 5.43 11.22
C THR A 8 -1.82 6.23 10.03
N TYR A 9 -2.04 5.55 8.92
CA TYR A 9 -2.44 6.15 7.66
C TYR A 9 -3.60 5.39 7.05
N ARG A 10 -4.42 6.10 6.28
CA ARG A 10 -5.09 5.50 5.14
C ARG A 10 -4.24 5.73 3.90
N ILE A 11 -4.07 4.71 3.07
CA ILE A 11 -3.25 4.78 1.86
C ILE A 11 -4.20 4.80 0.66
N ARG A 12 -4.11 5.85 -0.16
CA ARG A 12 -5.06 6.13 -1.23
C ARG A 12 -4.38 6.00 -2.59
N SER A 13 -5.08 5.40 -3.56
CA SER A 13 -4.58 5.35 -4.94
C SER A 13 -4.54 6.76 -5.55
N LEU A 14 -3.45 7.07 -6.24
CA LEU A 14 -3.32 8.30 -7.03
C LEU A 14 -4.23 8.26 -8.26
N MET A 15 -4.31 7.11 -8.95
CA MET A 15 -5.12 6.93 -10.16
C MET A 15 -6.62 6.83 -9.87
N PHE A 16 -6.98 6.20 -8.76
CA PHE A 16 -8.37 6.00 -8.35
C PHE A 16 -8.59 6.63 -6.97
N PRO A 17 -8.84 7.95 -6.87
CA PRO A 17 -8.82 8.68 -5.60
C PRO A 17 -9.86 8.24 -4.57
N ASN A 18 -10.87 7.47 -4.94
CA ASN A 18 -11.84 6.91 -4.00
C ASN A 18 -11.45 5.49 -3.52
N GLN A 19 -10.40 4.90 -4.08
CA GLN A 19 -9.93 3.55 -3.75
C GLN A 19 -8.79 3.61 -2.73
N MET A 20 -8.98 2.86 -1.65
CA MET A 20 -8.06 2.76 -0.52
C MET A 20 -7.36 1.41 -0.56
N PHE A 21 -6.12 1.39 -0.08
CA PHE A 21 -5.38 0.16 0.22
C PHE A 21 -6.13 -0.55 1.36
N ASP A 22 -6.82 -1.63 1.05
CA ASP A 22 -7.74 -2.34 1.95
C ASP A 22 -7.35 -3.81 2.07
N LEU A 23 -7.50 -4.35 3.27
CA LEU A 23 -7.37 -5.78 3.50
C LEU A 23 -8.71 -6.48 3.21
N ILE A 24 -8.78 -7.22 2.09
CA ILE A 24 -10.05 -7.74 1.55
C ILE A 24 -10.88 -8.43 2.64
N GLY A 25 -12.13 -7.97 2.81
CA GLY A 25 -13.09 -8.56 3.74
C GLY A 25 -12.71 -8.43 5.23
N GLY A 26 -11.66 -7.67 5.56
CA GLY A 26 -11.15 -7.56 6.92
C GLY A 26 -10.54 -8.84 7.49
N GLY A 27 -10.12 -9.74 6.60
CA GLY A 27 -9.48 -10.98 7.02
C GLY A 27 -8.18 -10.70 7.77
N VAL A 28 -8.11 -11.08 9.05
CA VAL A 28 -6.86 -11.04 9.84
C VAL A 28 -5.98 -12.28 9.64
N ALA A 29 -6.40 -13.20 8.78
CA ALA A 29 -5.65 -14.41 8.46
C ALA A 29 -4.39 -14.04 7.64
N PRO A 30 -3.25 -14.70 7.89
CA PRO A 30 -2.08 -14.56 7.04
C PRO A 30 -2.43 -14.80 5.57
N ASN A 31 -1.77 -14.07 4.67
CA ASN A 31 -1.98 -14.13 3.22
C ASN A 31 -3.34 -13.60 2.75
N THR A 32 -4.07 -12.86 3.59
CA THR A 32 -5.26 -12.14 3.11
C THR A 32 -4.79 -11.10 2.08
N PRO A 33 -5.32 -11.12 0.85
CA PRO A 33 -4.89 -10.19 -0.20
C PRO A 33 -5.25 -8.75 0.15
N VAL A 34 -4.42 -7.82 -0.33
CA VAL A 34 -4.75 -6.41 -0.34
C VAL A 34 -5.46 -6.06 -1.65
N ALA A 35 -6.49 -5.24 -1.59
CA ALA A 35 -7.19 -4.70 -2.75
C ALA A 35 -7.38 -3.18 -2.65
N GLY A 36 -7.76 -2.59 -3.79
CA GLY A 36 -8.52 -1.35 -3.80
C GLY A 36 -9.93 -1.61 -3.30
N HIS A 37 -10.37 -0.84 -2.31
CA HIS A 37 -11.78 -0.76 -1.95
C HIS A 37 -12.21 0.70 -1.74
N HIS A 38 -13.45 1.03 -2.09
CA HIS A 38 -13.98 2.37 -1.90
C HIS A 38 -13.75 2.84 -0.46
N ASN A 39 -13.44 4.13 -0.31
CA ASN A 39 -13.16 4.71 1.00
C ASN A 39 -14.33 4.51 1.96
N ASN A 40 -14.11 3.68 2.98
CA ASN A 40 -15.04 3.43 4.05
C ASN A 40 -14.38 3.83 5.38
N ASN A 41 -14.71 5.03 5.86
CA ASN A 41 -14.13 5.57 7.09
C ASN A 41 -14.51 4.78 8.34
N ASP A 42 -15.57 3.97 8.28
CA ASP A 42 -16.03 3.13 9.40
C ASP A 42 -15.26 1.81 9.48
N SER A 43 -14.53 1.44 8.41
CA SER A 43 -13.72 0.22 8.37
C SER A 43 -12.33 0.45 8.97
N GLN A 44 -11.89 -0.50 9.80
CA GLN A 44 -10.50 -0.56 10.28
C GLN A 44 -9.56 -1.25 9.29
N ASN A 45 -10.09 -1.90 8.26
CA ASN A 45 -9.30 -2.70 7.30
C ASN A 45 -8.49 -1.85 6.31
N MET A 46 -8.68 -0.53 6.36
CA MET A 46 -7.97 0.48 5.58
C MET A 46 -6.97 1.29 6.43
N LEU A 47 -6.84 0.97 7.72
CA LEU A 47 -5.90 1.61 8.63
C LEU A 47 -4.58 0.85 8.62
N TRP A 48 -3.52 1.52 8.16
CA TRP A 48 -2.19 0.95 8.05
C TRP A 48 -1.24 1.66 9.00
N THR A 49 -0.53 0.88 9.81
CA THR A 49 0.54 1.39 10.65
C THR A 49 1.85 1.32 9.87
N VAL A 50 2.47 2.47 9.63
CA VAL A 50 3.78 2.60 9.00
C VAL A 50 4.82 2.78 10.10
N GLN A 51 5.86 1.97 10.08
CA GLN A 51 6.98 2.04 11.01
C GLN A 51 8.29 1.97 10.23
N VAL A 52 9.32 2.69 10.72
CA VAL A 52 10.69 2.48 10.22
C VAL A 52 11.20 1.19 10.86
N VAL A 53 11.61 0.25 10.02
CA VAL A 53 12.25 -0.99 10.45
C VAL A 53 13.71 -0.93 9.97
N ASP A 54 14.66 -1.07 10.89
CA ASP A 54 16.05 -1.28 10.51
C ASP A 54 16.15 -2.61 9.77
N GLN A 55 16.58 -2.58 8.51
CA GLN A 55 16.50 -3.67 7.53
C GLN A 55 16.84 -5.06 8.12
N PRO A 56 15.86 -5.98 8.28
CA PRO A 56 16.14 -7.38 8.54
C PRO A 56 16.44 -8.08 7.20
N THR A 57 17.48 -8.88 7.17
CA THR A 57 17.87 -9.71 6.02
C THR A 57 16.89 -10.87 5.81
N GLY A 58 15.80 -10.67 5.05
CA GLY A 58 14.90 -11.76 4.65
C GLY A 58 13.66 -11.26 3.90
N LEU A 59 13.47 -11.69 2.65
CA LEU A 59 12.46 -11.15 1.72
C LEU A 59 11.30 -12.12 1.49
N GLY A 60 10.07 -11.62 1.50
CA GLY A 60 8.86 -12.29 1.02
C GLY A 60 8.36 -11.67 -0.28
N ALA A 61 7.94 -12.49 -1.24
CA ALA A 61 7.42 -12.07 -2.54
C ALA A 61 5.88 -11.97 -2.48
N GLY A 62 5.35 -10.77 -2.27
CA GLY A 62 3.91 -10.48 -2.27
C GLY A 62 3.51 -9.39 -1.27
N VAL A 63 2.47 -8.62 -1.60
CA VAL A 63 1.79 -7.72 -0.67
C VAL A 63 0.64 -8.51 -0.06
N VAL A 64 0.85 -9.01 1.16
CA VAL A 64 -0.20 -9.69 1.94
C VAL A 64 -0.43 -8.91 3.22
N GLY A 65 -1.69 -8.76 3.63
CA GLY A 65 -1.96 -8.42 5.02
C GLY A 65 -1.64 -9.65 5.86
N SER A 66 -0.71 -9.50 6.79
CA SER A 66 -0.28 -10.56 7.69
C SER A 66 -0.11 -9.96 9.08
N PRO A 67 -0.29 -10.75 10.16
CA PRO A 67 0.28 -10.39 11.47
C PRO A 67 1.82 -10.27 11.43
N ASP A 68 2.47 -10.81 10.38
CA ASP A 68 3.89 -10.62 10.10
C ASP A 68 4.15 -9.36 9.27
N ILE A 69 5.16 -8.59 9.67
CA ILE A 69 5.55 -7.33 9.02
C ILE A 69 5.96 -7.58 7.57
N ALA A 70 5.22 -7.03 6.62
CA ALA A 70 5.65 -6.96 5.23
C ALA A 70 6.69 -5.84 5.08
N LEU A 71 7.95 -6.20 4.81
CA LEU A 71 9.02 -5.24 4.58
C LEU A 71 8.87 -4.61 3.20
N MET A 72 8.46 -3.34 3.18
CA MET A 72 8.28 -2.54 1.97
C MET A 72 9.17 -1.30 2.00
N THR A 73 9.62 -0.85 0.84
CA THR A 73 10.32 0.43 0.68
C THR A 73 9.33 1.49 0.21
N ILE A 74 9.19 2.58 0.96
CA ILE A 74 8.40 3.74 0.54
C ILE A 74 9.34 4.73 -0.15
N GLN A 75 9.17 4.91 -1.45
CA GLN A 75 9.99 5.79 -2.26
C GLN A 75 9.16 6.96 -2.78
N GLN A 76 9.67 8.18 -2.62
CA GLN A 76 9.00 9.38 -3.13
C GLN A 76 9.02 9.44 -4.67
N ARG A 77 7.87 9.80 -5.27
CA ARG A 77 7.71 10.11 -6.69
C ARG A 77 8.12 11.54 -7.02
N PRO A 78 8.27 11.91 -8.32
CA PRO A 78 8.66 13.28 -8.69
C PRO A 78 7.77 14.37 -8.08
N ASN A 79 6.47 14.10 -7.94
CA ASN A 79 5.53 15.01 -7.30
C ASN A 79 5.54 14.86 -5.78
N LEU A 80 5.45 15.99 -5.09
CA LEU A 80 5.49 16.04 -3.63
C LEU A 80 4.25 15.38 -3.01
N GLY A 81 4.46 14.38 -2.14
CA GLY A 81 3.38 13.68 -1.43
C GLY A 81 2.84 12.46 -2.18
N GLU A 82 3.43 12.12 -3.33
CA GLU A 82 3.17 10.89 -4.05
C GLU A 82 4.32 9.90 -3.83
N TYR A 83 3.99 8.63 -3.69
CA TYR A 83 4.97 7.60 -3.34
C TYR A 83 4.72 6.32 -4.14
N TRP A 84 5.80 5.60 -4.43
CA TRP A 84 5.74 4.17 -4.71
C TRP A 84 5.85 3.40 -3.41
N ILE A 85 5.14 2.28 -3.33
CA ILE A 85 5.32 1.26 -2.29
C ILE A 85 5.96 0.07 -2.99
N LEU A 86 7.24 -0.18 -2.70
CA LEU A 86 8.04 -1.19 -3.38
C LEU A 86 8.21 -2.41 -2.50
N ALA A 87 7.97 -3.58 -3.09
CA ALA A 87 8.37 -4.84 -2.50
C ALA A 87 9.91 -4.97 -2.51
N ALA A 88 10.38 -5.93 -1.73
CA ALA A 88 11.80 -6.25 -1.58
C ALA A 88 12.56 -6.52 -2.90
N ASN A 89 11.85 -6.98 -3.93
CA ASN A 89 12.40 -7.25 -5.26
C ASN A 89 12.40 -6.02 -6.18
N GLY A 90 11.99 -4.84 -5.69
CA GLY A 90 11.89 -3.59 -6.45
C GLY A 90 10.59 -3.41 -7.22
N GLN A 91 9.67 -4.39 -7.20
CA GLN A 91 8.37 -4.24 -7.86
C GLN A 91 7.46 -3.30 -7.06
N ALA A 92 6.68 -2.48 -7.76
CA ALA A 92 5.76 -1.52 -7.18
C ALA A 92 4.35 -2.11 -7.01
N CYS A 93 3.70 -1.73 -5.92
CA CYS A 93 2.27 -1.96 -5.73
C CYS A 93 1.47 -1.20 -6.79
N ALA A 94 0.66 -1.90 -7.56
CA ALA A 94 -0.18 -1.35 -8.63
C ALA A 94 -1.65 -1.69 -8.40
N LEU A 95 -2.53 -0.70 -8.59
CA LEU A 95 -3.96 -0.90 -8.69
C LEU A 95 -4.40 -0.64 -10.13
N VAL A 96 -4.90 -1.67 -10.80
CA VAL A 96 -5.13 -1.64 -12.26
C VAL A 96 -6.50 -1.08 -12.66
N ASN A 97 -7.47 -1.08 -11.76
CA ASN A 97 -8.80 -0.52 -12.01
C ASN A 97 -9.43 0.00 -10.69
N GLY A 98 -10.55 0.73 -10.83
CA GLY A 98 -11.23 1.41 -9.73
C GLY A 98 -12.42 0.66 -9.11
N ASP A 99 -12.61 -0.62 -9.43
CA ASP A 99 -13.68 -1.46 -8.88
C ASP A 99 -13.27 -2.01 -7.51
N ASP A 100 -14.25 -2.16 -6.61
CA ASP A 100 -14.00 -2.70 -5.28
C ASP A 100 -13.49 -4.14 -5.33
N ASN A 101 -12.58 -4.46 -4.41
CA ASN A 101 -11.88 -5.75 -4.32
C ASN A 101 -10.94 -6.04 -5.49
N THR A 102 -10.61 -5.04 -6.31
CA THR A 102 -9.55 -5.18 -7.31
C THR A 102 -8.21 -5.39 -6.61
N PRO A 103 -7.52 -6.52 -6.84
CA PRO A 103 -6.27 -6.81 -6.15
C PRO A 103 -5.20 -5.75 -6.40
N VAL A 104 -4.46 -5.40 -5.35
CA VAL A 104 -3.18 -4.72 -5.50
C VAL A 104 -2.15 -5.76 -5.92
N ILE A 105 -1.57 -5.58 -7.10
CA ILE A 105 -0.58 -6.49 -7.67
C ILE A 105 0.83 -5.89 -7.60
N LEU A 106 1.84 -6.71 -7.83
CA LEU A 106 3.23 -6.27 -7.96
C LEU A 106 3.62 -6.26 -9.44
N GLU A 107 4.09 -5.10 -9.90
CA GLU A 107 4.56 -4.90 -11.27
C GLU A 107 5.93 -4.23 -11.25
N ASP A 108 6.64 -4.27 -12.38
CA ASP A 108 7.89 -3.52 -12.52
C ASP A 108 7.63 -2.03 -12.30
N GLN A 109 8.52 -1.38 -11.56
CA GLN A 109 8.37 0.03 -11.22
C GLN A 109 8.44 0.90 -12.49
N VAL A 110 7.36 1.61 -12.76
CA VAL A 110 7.23 2.60 -13.83
C VAL A 110 6.60 3.87 -13.28
N ASP A 111 6.66 4.96 -14.04
CA ASP A 111 6.03 6.24 -13.65
C ASP A 111 4.51 6.28 -13.94
N GLY A 112 3.83 5.14 -13.85
CA GLY A 112 2.39 5.02 -14.07
C GLY A 112 1.57 5.44 -12.86
N ASN A 113 0.46 6.16 -13.05
CA ASN A 113 -0.40 6.60 -11.93
C ASN A 113 -1.01 5.43 -11.14
N CYS A 114 -1.20 4.27 -11.76
CA CYS A 114 -1.67 3.04 -11.11
C CYS A 114 -0.75 2.56 -9.98
N GLN A 115 0.53 2.95 -10.00
CA GLN A 115 1.54 2.63 -8.99
C GLN A 115 1.77 3.77 -7.98
N GLY A 116 0.99 4.85 -8.07
CA GLY A 116 1.09 6.01 -7.20
C GLY A 116 0.18 5.92 -5.99
N TRP A 117 0.73 6.22 -4.82
CA TRP A 117 0.02 6.15 -3.55
C TRP A 117 0.22 7.43 -2.74
N ILE A 118 -0.84 7.82 -2.03
CA ILE A 118 -0.84 8.97 -1.12
C ILE A 118 -1.11 8.46 0.30
N PHE A 119 -0.23 8.82 1.22
CA PHE A 119 -0.37 8.52 2.65
C PHE A 119 -1.17 9.63 3.32
N CYS A 120 -2.39 9.30 3.75
CA CYS A 120 -3.31 10.23 4.42
C CYS A 120 -3.28 9.95 5.93
N PRO A 121 -2.66 10.81 6.76
CA PRO A 121 -2.62 10.64 8.21
C PRO A 121 -4.04 10.58 8.80
N VAL A 122 -4.22 9.79 9.86
CA VAL A 122 -5.47 9.67 10.62
C VAL A 122 -5.40 10.44 11.94
#